data_AF-A0A1I5UCW1-F1
#
_entry.id   AF-A0A1I5UCW1-F1
#
_cell.length_a   1.000
_cell.length_b   1.000
_cell.length_c   1.000
_cell.angle_alpha   90.00
_cell.angle_beta   90.00
_cell.angle_gamma   90.00
#
_symmetry.space_group_name_H-M   'P 1'
#
loop_
_entity.id
_entity.type
_entity.pdbx_description
1 polymer ?
#
loop_
_entity_poly.entity_id
_entity_poly.type
_entity_poly.pdbx_seq_one_letter_code
_entity_poly.pdbx_strand_id
1 'polypeptide(L)'
;MLNNILILEDSKTLNRIIKAKLKDLCQNIDQAYTLKEATKFLEEKEYELIILDLHLPDGEGLDLLCDIKSLTETKIIVLTSYQDDALREELFKNGVLDYIIKDSNFIYSISEIIKVIDHITSETKDKILIIDDSKFICKQVKTILEPRNYIIETAHSAEDGLNKLDNENFNLIILDMELPDMHGSEVLKIIRNGDRYLTIPIIVLSGTANSNIVRDFLKNGANDYLKKPFIYEEFILKVDLWIDYYKKEQELIETTKQLKFMNDNLNELVKKEVEANRKKDELMSIQSRHSQMGEMIAMIAHQWRQPLNSLSAAVTLMDMKVNNNVLNPTMTKTILSKMNKYIKYMSTTIDDFKDFFKPQKEMKSSNFKKIFYKAYKLIESSLKNKNIKIDVYINNIQNFKTYENELVQVIINLLKNAMDAFDENNVDDPKIEVKIENNYISIKDNAGGIPKNIIDKIFDPYFSTKSKNGTGLGLYMSKIIVEDHCKGKLTIENSDYGAQFTILLPIRE
;
A
#
# COMPACT_ATOMS: atom_id res chain seq x y z
N MET A 1 10.31 8.82 -34.30
CA MET A 1 9.29 9.00 -35.36
C MET A 1 10.02 9.24 -36.67
N LEU A 2 9.72 8.47 -37.71
CA LEU A 2 10.34 8.67 -39.04
C LEU A 2 9.81 9.95 -39.68
N ASN A 3 10.61 10.62 -40.49
CA ASN A 3 10.17 11.75 -41.30
C ASN A 3 9.37 11.26 -42.51
N ASN A 4 9.93 10.35 -43.33
CA ASN A 4 9.36 10.01 -44.63
C ASN A 4 9.32 8.50 -44.88
N ILE A 5 8.13 7.97 -45.15
CA ILE A 5 7.91 6.59 -45.61
C ILE A 5 7.32 6.60 -47.02
N LEU A 6 7.86 5.76 -47.92
CA LEU A 6 7.27 5.49 -49.22
C LEU A 6 6.62 4.09 -49.22
N ILE A 7 5.35 4.01 -49.56
CA ILE A 7 4.65 2.73 -49.75
C ILE A 7 4.43 2.53 -51.24
N LEU A 8 5.10 1.52 -51.78
CA LEU A 8 4.98 1.10 -53.17
C LEU A 8 4.16 -0.20 -53.23
N GLU A 9 2.88 -0.08 -53.56
CA GLU A 9 1.92 -1.19 -53.55
C GLU A 9 0.80 -0.87 -54.53
N ASP A 10 0.58 -1.75 -55.52
CA ASP A 10 -0.38 -1.55 -56.60
C ASP A 10 -1.84 -1.61 -56.11
N SER A 11 -2.11 -2.47 -55.12
CA SER A 11 -3.40 -2.60 -54.48
C SER A 11 -3.73 -1.36 -53.65
N LYS A 12 -4.57 -0.48 -54.20
CA LYS A 12 -5.06 0.72 -53.51
C LYS A 12 -5.66 0.43 -52.14
N THR A 13 -6.29 -0.72 -51.97
CA THR A 13 -6.85 -1.15 -50.69
C THR A 13 -5.75 -1.48 -49.69
N LEU A 14 -4.78 -2.32 -50.09
CA LEU A 14 -3.68 -2.73 -49.21
C LEU A 14 -2.80 -1.53 -48.83
N ASN A 15 -2.46 -0.69 -49.80
CA ASN A 15 -1.69 0.53 -49.61
C ASN A 15 -2.36 1.47 -48.58
N ARG A 16 -3.69 1.66 -48.67
CA ARG A 16 -4.45 2.45 -47.67
C ARG A 16 -4.43 1.81 -46.28
N ILE A 17 -4.50 0.48 -46.18
CA ILE A 17 -4.44 -0.23 -44.90
C ILE A 17 -3.06 -0.04 -44.25
N ILE A 18 -1.98 -0.22 -45.01
CA ILE A 18 -0.60 -0.02 -44.54
C ILE A 18 -0.42 1.44 -44.09
N LYS A 19 -0.82 2.42 -44.91
CA LYS A 19 -0.75 3.85 -44.54
C LYS A 19 -1.53 4.16 -43.26
N ALA A 20 -2.74 3.63 -43.11
CA ALA A 20 -3.54 3.87 -41.92
C ALA A 20 -2.88 3.32 -40.65
N LYS A 21 -2.16 2.19 -40.75
CA LYS A 21 -1.45 1.57 -39.63
C LYS A 21 -0.15 2.28 -39.27
N LEU A 22 0.55 2.85 -40.25
CA LEU A 22 1.85 3.50 -40.03
C LEU A 22 1.76 5.00 -39.73
N LYS A 23 0.56 5.60 -39.85
CA LYS A 23 0.35 7.05 -39.74
C LYS A 23 0.91 7.66 -38.45
N ASP A 24 0.86 6.93 -37.34
CA ASP A 24 1.32 7.43 -36.03
C ASP A 24 2.84 7.28 -35.82
N LEU A 25 3.52 6.56 -36.71
CA LEU A 25 4.96 6.26 -36.61
C LEU A 25 5.83 7.18 -37.46
N CYS A 26 5.23 7.98 -38.33
CA CYS A 26 5.95 8.87 -39.24
C CYS A 26 5.21 10.18 -39.54
N GLN A 27 5.96 11.21 -39.95
CA GLN A 27 5.41 12.53 -40.28
C GLN A 27 4.74 12.56 -41.66
N ASN A 28 5.35 11.94 -42.68
CA ASN A 28 4.80 11.87 -44.03
C ASN A 28 4.82 10.45 -44.60
N ILE A 29 3.70 10.06 -45.24
CA ILE A 29 3.55 8.80 -45.97
C ILE A 29 3.11 9.09 -47.40
N ASP A 30 4.03 8.88 -48.32
CA ASP A 30 3.81 8.97 -49.76
C ASP A 30 3.43 7.58 -50.29
N GLN A 31 2.49 7.54 -51.24
CA GLN A 31 1.91 6.31 -51.78
C GLN A 31 2.13 6.29 -53.28
N ALA A 32 2.82 5.27 -53.77
CA ALA A 32 3.00 5.01 -55.18
C ALA A 32 2.37 3.66 -55.54
N TYR A 33 1.82 3.58 -56.74
CA TYR A 33 1.11 2.40 -57.26
C TYR A 33 1.84 1.76 -58.44
N THR A 34 2.89 2.41 -58.93
CA THR A 34 3.69 2.00 -60.09
C THR A 34 5.15 2.37 -59.85
N LEU A 35 6.09 1.65 -60.47
CA LEU A 35 7.53 1.96 -60.42
C LEU A 35 7.81 3.39 -60.87
N LYS A 36 7.17 3.85 -61.96
CA LYS A 36 7.36 5.22 -62.46
C LYS A 36 6.98 6.29 -61.44
N GLU A 37 5.89 6.09 -60.71
CA GLU A 37 5.51 6.99 -59.61
C GLU A 37 6.54 6.95 -58.47
N ALA A 38 7.02 5.75 -58.13
CA ALA A 38 8.05 5.57 -57.10
C ALA A 38 9.34 6.30 -57.44
N THR A 39 9.86 6.12 -58.66
CA THR A 39 11.09 6.76 -59.12
C THR A 39 10.98 8.28 -59.05
N LYS A 40 9.83 8.84 -59.47
CA LYS A 40 9.59 10.28 -59.36
C LYS A 40 9.64 10.77 -57.90
N PHE A 41 9.03 10.02 -56.97
CA PHE A 41 9.11 10.36 -55.55
C PHE A 41 10.54 10.30 -55.01
N LEU A 42 11.31 9.28 -55.41
CA LEU A 42 12.71 9.09 -55.00
C LEU A 42 13.64 10.18 -55.56
N GLU A 43 13.33 10.75 -56.74
CA GLU A 43 14.04 11.90 -57.30
C GLU A 43 13.73 13.22 -56.56
N GLU A 44 12.50 13.36 -56.04
CA GLU A 44 12.05 14.58 -55.37
C GLU A 44 12.41 14.63 -53.89
N LYS A 45 12.57 13.48 -53.24
CA LYS A 45 12.66 13.38 -51.77
C LYS A 45 13.39 12.13 -51.29
N GLU A 46 14.12 12.27 -50.18
CA GLU A 46 14.73 11.14 -49.46
C GLU A 46 13.73 10.47 -48.50
N TYR A 47 13.78 9.14 -48.46
CA TYR A 47 12.95 8.30 -47.61
C TYR A 47 13.81 7.50 -46.65
N GLU A 48 13.38 7.40 -45.39
CA GLU A 48 14.10 6.58 -44.40
C GLU A 48 13.66 5.12 -44.46
N LEU A 49 12.43 4.87 -44.91
CA LEU A 49 11.86 3.53 -45.07
C LEU A 49 11.02 3.45 -46.36
N ILE A 50 11.25 2.38 -47.11
CA ILE A 50 10.45 2.01 -48.28
C ILE A 50 9.80 0.66 -48.01
N ILE A 51 8.47 0.60 -48.15
CA ILE A 51 7.71 -0.65 -48.19
C ILE A 51 7.45 -0.96 -49.65
N LEU A 52 8.06 -2.04 -50.14
CA LEU A 52 8.19 -2.36 -51.54
C LEU A 52 7.45 -3.65 -51.88
N ASP A 53 6.39 -3.54 -52.67
CA ASP A 53 5.84 -4.68 -53.39
C ASP A 53 6.77 -5.13 -54.50
N LEU A 54 6.98 -6.45 -54.60
CA LEU A 54 7.79 -7.03 -55.68
C LEU A 54 7.08 -6.96 -57.03
N HIS A 55 5.77 -7.13 -57.09
CA HIS A 55 5.05 -7.29 -58.36
C HIS A 55 4.22 -6.06 -58.66
N LEU A 56 4.74 -5.17 -59.50
CA LEU A 56 4.08 -3.92 -59.87
C LEU A 56 3.58 -3.98 -61.32
N PRO A 57 2.53 -3.20 -61.67
CA PRO A 57 1.92 -3.26 -63.00
C PRO A 57 2.85 -2.81 -64.14
N ASP A 58 3.93 -2.10 -63.85
CA ASP A 58 4.90 -1.57 -64.83
C ASP A 58 6.33 -2.14 -64.69
N GLY A 59 6.53 -3.17 -63.86
CA GLY A 59 7.80 -3.91 -63.74
C GLY A 59 7.97 -4.62 -62.39
N GLU A 60 9.17 -5.14 -62.13
CA GLU A 60 9.50 -5.79 -60.86
C GLU A 60 10.06 -4.77 -59.86
N GLY A 61 9.56 -4.78 -58.62
CA GLY A 61 10.07 -3.97 -57.52
C GLY A 61 11.56 -4.19 -57.24
N LEU A 62 12.08 -5.39 -57.57
CA LEU A 62 13.50 -5.74 -57.48
C LEU A 62 14.40 -4.81 -58.31
N ASP A 63 13.92 -4.33 -59.46
CA ASP A 63 14.68 -3.43 -60.31
C ASP A 63 15.00 -2.13 -59.56
N LEU A 64 14.06 -1.68 -58.72
CA LEU A 64 14.22 -0.50 -57.87
C LEU A 64 15.27 -0.72 -56.76
N LEU A 65 15.49 -1.95 -56.29
CA LEU A 65 16.48 -2.25 -55.25
C LEU A 65 17.91 -1.98 -55.74
N CYS A 66 18.20 -2.24 -57.01
CA CYS A 66 19.49 -1.94 -57.63
C CYS A 66 19.74 -0.42 -57.66
N ASP A 67 18.72 0.35 -57.99
CA ASP A 67 18.81 1.81 -58.08
C ASP A 67 18.86 2.45 -56.69
N ILE A 68 18.02 2.02 -55.74
CA ILE A 68 17.97 2.55 -54.36
C ILE A 68 19.26 2.26 -53.59
N LYS A 69 19.91 1.12 -53.81
CA LYS A 69 21.19 0.82 -53.16
C LYS A 69 22.32 1.76 -53.55
N SER A 70 22.23 2.40 -54.72
CA SER A 70 23.15 3.47 -55.10
C SER A 70 22.87 4.79 -54.36
N LEU A 71 21.67 4.89 -53.74
CA LEU A 71 21.10 6.03 -53.05
C LEU A 71 20.94 5.75 -51.53
N THR A 72 22.03 5.79 -50.77
CA THR A 72 22.07 6.03 -49.29
C THR A 72 21.41 5.00 -48.34
N GLU A 73 21.44 5.29 -47.02
CA GLU A 73 21.03 4.48 -45.84
C GLU A 73 19.53 4.08 -45.77
N THR A 74 18.83 4.09 -46.90
CA THR A 74 17.39 3.83 -46.98
C THR A 74 17.07 2.42 -46.55
N LYS A 75 16.17 2.27 -45.56
CA LYS A 75 15.72 0.95 -45.07
C LYS A 75 14.59 0.42 -45.95
N ILE A 76 14.53 -0.90 -46.17
CA ILE A 76 13.57 -1.50 -47.08
C ILE A 76 12.86 -2.69 -46.44
N ILE A 77 11.54 -2.77 -46.58
CA ILE A 77 10.72 -3.93 -46.23
C ILE A 77 10.01 -4.40 -47.50
N VAL A 78 10.13 -5.68 -47.81
CA VAL A 78 9.58 -6.26 -49.05
C VAL A 78 8.25 -6.95 -48.78
N LEU A 79 7.27 -6.71 -49.64
CA LEU A 79 5.97 -7.37 -49.67
C LEU A 79 5.90 -8.30 -50.90
N THR A 80 5.43 -9.53 -50.71
CA THR A 80 5.33 -10.53 -51.78
C THR A 80 4.00 -11.30 -51.69
N SER A 81 3.50 -11.82 -52.82
CA SER A 81 2.32 -12.70 -52.85
C SER A 81 2.64 -14.19 -52.79
N TYR A 82 3.91 -14.57 -52.91
CA TYR A 82 4.36 -15.97 -52.89
C TYR A 82 5.68 -16.11 -52.13
N GLN A 83 5.96 -17.33 -51.68
CA GLN A 83 7.18 -17.65 -50.95
C GLN A 83 8.28 -18.09 -51.93
N ASP A 84 9.41 -17.39 -51.90
CA ASP A 84 10.64 -17.74 -52.63
C ASP A 84 11.83 -17.65 -51.68
N ASP A 85 12.30 -18.81 -51.21
CA ASP A 85 13.37 -18.89 -50.21
C ASP A 85 14.71 -18.37 -50.75
N ALA A 86 15.00 -18.56 -52.04
CA ALA A 86 16.26 -18.12 -52.65
C ALA A 86 16.30 -16.60 -52.80
N LEU A 87 15.21 -16.02 -53.30
CA LEU A 87 15.04 -14.57 -53.37
C LEU A 87 15.09 -13.94 -51.98
N ARG A 88 14.39 -14.56 -51.01
CA ARG A 88 14.37 -14.11 -49.62
C ARG A 88 15.78 -14.04 -49.01
N GLU A 89 16.58 -15.08 -49.18
CA GLU A 89 17.97 -15.06 -48.71
C GLU A 89 18.80 -13.95 -49.37
N GLU A 90 18.60 -13.74 -50.67
CA GLU A 90 19.28 -12.68 -51.41
C GLU A 90 18.89 -11.29 -50.89
N LEU A 91 17.61 -11.05 -50.62
CA LEU A 91 17.12 -9.78 -50.06
C LEU A 91 17.76 -9.46 -48.70
N PHE A 92 17.81 -10.43 -47.78
CA PHE A 92 18.47 -10.23 -46.48
C PHE A 92 19.98 -10.00 -46.61
N LYS A 93 20.69 -10.72 -47.50
CA LYS A 93 22.12 -10.44 -47.81
C LYS A 93 22.34 -9.02 -48.31
N ASN A 94 21.32 -8.46 -48.92
CA ASN A 94 21.30 -7.15 -49.53
C ASN A 94 20.84 -6.03 -48.56
N GLY A 95 20.60 -6.36 -47.28
CA GLY A 95 20.27 -5.38 -46.23
C GLY A 95 18.79 -5.04 -46.12
N VAL A 96 17.90 -5.81 -46.77
CA VAL A 96 16.45 -5.68 -46.58
C VAL A 96 16.12 -6.04 -45.14
N LEU A 97 15.31 -5.20 -44.48
CA LEU A 97 14.97 -5.36 -43.07
C LEU A 97 14.05 -6.57 -42.85
N ASP A 98 13.07 -6.75 -43.73
CA ASP A 98 12.05 -7.78 -43.54
C ASP A 98 11.41 -8.18 -44.88
N TYR A 99 10.86 -9.40 -44.91
CA TYR A 99 10.22 -10.02 -46.06
C TYR A 99 8.86 -10.59 -45.65
N ILE A 100 7.79 -9.98 -46.14
CA ILE A 100 6.42 -10.23 -45.67
C ILE A 100 5.54 -10.79 -46.79
N ILE A 101 4.86 -11.89 -46.47
CA ILE A 101 3.91 -12.53 -47.38
C ILE A 101 2.51 -11.93 -47.21
N LYS A 102 1.90 -11.53 -48.32
CA LYS A 102 0.53 -10.98 -48.45
C LYS A 102 -0.51 -12.10 -48.43
N ASP A 103 -0.53 -12.89 -47.36
CA ASP A 103 -1.51 -13.96 -47.18
C ASP A 103 -2.80 -13.46 -46.48
N SER A 104 -3.70 -14.39 -46.14
CA SER A 104 -4.93 -14.06 -45.40
C SER A 104 -4.69 -13.45 -44.01
N ASN A 105 -3.48 -13.60 -43.46
CA ASN A 105 -3.08 -13.09 -42.13
C ASN A 105 -2.27 -11.78 -42.22
N PHE A 106 -2.14 -11.18 -43.40
CA PHE A 106 -1.32 -9.98 -43.63
C PHE A 106 -1.55 -8.84 -42.63
N ILE A 107 -2.78 -8.66 -42.12
CA ILE A 107 -3.10 -7.66 -41.09
C ILE A 107 -2.26 -7.85 -39.81
N TYR A 108 -1.98 -9.10 -39.42
CA TYR A 108 -1.10 -9.39 -38.30
C TYR A 108 0.36 -9.11 -38.64
N SER A 109 0.79 -9.45 -39.85
CA SER A 109 2.16 -9.18 -40.34
C SER A 109 2.49 -7.68 -40.36
N ILE A 110 1.51 -6.79 -40.58
CA ILE A 110 1.71 -5.34 -40.43
C ILE A 110 2.09 -4.96 -38.98
N SER A 111 1.62 -5.70 -37.98
CA SER A 111 2.02 -5.44 -36.58
C SER A 111 3.51 -5.74 -36.35
N GLU A 112 4.08 -6.70 -37.09
CA GLU A 112 5.52 -6.97 -37.05
C GLU A 112 6.30 -5.83 -37.71
N ILE A 113 5.83 -5.27 -38.82
CA ILE A 113 6.41 -4.05 -39.43
C ILE A 113 6.52 -2.92 -38.39
N ILE A 114 5.47 -2.72 -37.58
CA ILE A 114 5.47 -1.68 -36.54
C ILE A 114 6.60 -1.93 -35.53
N LYS A 115 6.77 -3.17 -35.06
CA LYS A 115 7.87 -3.51 -34.13
C LYS A 115 9.25 -3.25 -34.76
N VAL A 116 9.42 -3.62 -36.03
CA VAL A 116 10.65 -3.34 -36.76
C VAL A 116 10.87 -1.83 -36.83
N ILE A 117 9.84 -1.04 -37.14
CA ILE A 117 9.91 0.42 -37.19
C ILE A 117 10.27 1.04 -35.83
N ASP A 118 9.63 0.58 -34.75
CA ASP A 118 9.93 1.05 -33.39
C ASP A 118 11.39 0.77 -33.03
N HIS A 119 11.88 -0.42 -33.38
CA HIS A 119 13.26 -0.80 -33.12
C HIS A 119 14.26 0.05 -33.93
N ILE A 120 14.02 0.25 -35.24
CA ILE A 120 14.91 1.04 -36.09
C ILE A 120 14.86 2.56 -35.82
N THR A 121 13.85 3.04 -35.09
CA THR A 121 13.68 4.45 -34.72
C THR A 121 14.10 4.76 -33.29
N SER A 122 14.48 3.75 -32.51
CA SER A 122 15.01 3.90 -31.15
C SER A 122 16.24 4.80 -31.13
N GLU A 123 16.25 5.82 -30.25
CA GLU A 123 17.38 6.74 -30.05
C GLU A 123 18.61 6.01 -29.47
N THR A 124 18.37 4.99 -28.64
CA THR A 124 19.43 4.13 -28.11
C THR A 124 19.60 2.91 -29.00
N LYS A 125 20.82 2.69 -29.47
CA LYS A 125 21.18 1.48 -30.22
C LYS A 125 21.67 0.40 -29.28
N ASP A 126 21.13 -0.80 -29.41
CA ASP A 126 21.63 -1.96 -28.68
C ASP A 126 22.95 -2.43 -29.29
N LYS A 127 23.90 -2.78 -28.41
CA LYS A 127 25.24 -3.19 -28.80
C LYS A 127 25.36 -4.72 -28.72
N ILE A 128 25.76 -5.35 -29.82
CA ILE A 128 25.89 -6.80 -29.95
C ILE A 128 27.36 -7.14 -30.17
N LEU A 129 27.89 -8.08 -29.38
CA LEU A 129 29.24 -8.62 -29.58
C LEU A 129 29.16 -9.94 -30.33
N ILE A 130 29.92 -10.05 -31.41
CA ILE A 130 30.11 -11.31 -32.14
C ILE A 130 31.52 -11.80 -31.86
N ILE A 131 31.65 -13.03 -31.37
CA ILE A 131 32.93 -13.70 -31.14
C ILE A 131 33.01 -14.86 -32.14
N ASP A 132 33.68 -14.65 -33.26
CA ASP A 132 33.80 -15.60 -34.37
C ASP A 132 35.10 -15.34 -35.15
N ASP A 133 35.90 -16.37 -35.37
CA ASP A 133 37.18 -16.29 -36.07
C ASP A 133 36.98 -16.07 -37.58
N SER A 134 35.84 -16.49 -38.11
CA SER A 134 35.46 -16.31 -39.50
C SER A 134 35.04 -14.87 -39.76
N LYS A 135 35.98 -14.09 -40.30
CA LYS A 135 35.75 -12.73 -40.80
C LYS A 135 34.58 -12.65 -41.78
N PHE A 136 34.33 -13.73 -42.53
CA PHE A 136 33.22 -13.81 -43.47
C PHE A 136 31.87 -13.86 -42.74
N ILE A 137 31.74 -14.69 -41.70
CA ILE A 137 30.52 -14.77 -40.89
C ILE A 137 30.28 -13.46 -40.15
N CYS A 138 31.33 -12.90 -39.53
CA CYS A 138 31.28 -11.59 -38.88
C CYS A 138 30.73 -10.50 -39.84
N LYS A 139 31.25 -10.45 -41.07
CA LYS A 139 30.80 -9.49 -42.09
C LYS A 139 29.35 -9.74 -42.50
N GLN A 140 28.92 -11.00 -42.65
CA GLN A 140 27.54 -11.31 -42.97
C GLN A 140 26.58 -10.87 -41.86
N VAL A 141 26.85 -11.25 -40.61
CA VAL A 141 26.02 -10.87 -39.47
C VAL A 141 25.93 -9.34 -39.36
N LYS A 142 27.05 -8.64 -39.54
CA LYS A 142 27.10 -7.18 -39.57
C LYS A 142 26.18 -6.60 -40.66
N THR A 143 26.26 -7.13 -41.88
CA THR A 143 25.43 -6.69 -43.03
C THR A 143 23.94 -6.88 -42.77
N ILE A 144 23.57 -7.88 -41.97
CA ILE A 144 22.16 -8.23 -41.68
C ILE A 144 21.61 -7.40 -40.51
N LEU A 145 22.42 -7.17 -39.46
CA LEU A 145 21.94 -6.57 -38.22
C LEU A 145 22.12 -5.04 -38.16
N GLU A 146 23.14 -4.46 -38.78
CA GLU A 146 23.34 -2.99 -38.75
C GLU A 146 22.16 -2.20 -39.37
N PRO A 147 21.54 -2.63 -40.48
CA PRO A 147 20.35 -1.95 -41.02
C PRO A 147 19.19 -1.88 -40.03
N ARG A 148 19.13 -2.85 -39.09
CA ARG A 148 18.14 -2.91 -38.01
C ARG A 148 18.48 -2.01 -36.83
N ASN A 149 19.43 -1.07 -36.95
CA ASN A 149 19.81 -0.12 -35.90
C ASN A 149 20.59 -0.73 -34.72
N TYR A 150 21.20 -1.90 -34.90
CA TYR A 150 22.14 -2.49 -33.94
C TYR A 150 23.57 -1.97 -34.15
N ILE A 151 24.32 -1.80 -33.05
CA ILE A 151 25.78 -1.58 -33.09
C ILE A 151 26.46 -2.94 -32.98
N ILE A 152 27.20 -3.32 -34.02
CA ILE A 152 27.87 -4.63 -34.08
C ILE A 152 29.36 -4.48 -33.84
N GLU A 153 29.86 -5.09 -32.77
CA GLU A 153 31.29 -5.29 -32.53
C GLU A 153 31.68 -6.73 -32.84
N THR A 154 32.84 -6.90 -33.46
CA THR A 154 33.37 -8.21 -33.81
C THR A 154 34.66 -8.49 -33.07
N ALA A 155 34.81 -9.69 -32.51
CA ALA A 155 36.04 -10.22 -31.96
C ALA A 155 36.39 -11.52 -32.70
N HIS A 156 37.68 -11.71 -33.00
CA HIS A 156 38.15 -12.84 -33.81
C HIS A 156 38.85 -13.93 -32.99
N SER A 157 38.87 -13.79 -31.67
CA SER A 157 39.34 -14.80 -30.72
C SER A 157 38.55 -14.67 -29.41
N ALA A 158 38.58 -15.71 -28.59
CA ALA A 158 37.95 -15.68 -27.27
C ALA A 158 38.56 -14.59 -26.38
N GLU A 159 39.87 -14.45 -26.38
CA GLU A 159 40.59 -13.43 -25.60
C GLU A 159 40.17 -12.00 -25.99
N ASP A 160 40.09 -11.70 -27.28
CA ASP A 160 39.62 -10.40 -27.79
C ASP A 160 38.16 -10.15 -27.37
N GLY A 161 37.30 -11.17 -27.48
CA GLY A 161 35.90 -11.08 -27.06
C GLY A 161 35.72 -10.79 -25.57
N LEU A 162 36.44 -11.51 -24.71
CA LEU A 162 36.41 -11.30 -23.26
C LEU A 162 36.97 -9.92 -22.87
N ASN A 163 38.07 -9.48 -23.50
CA ASN A 163 38.63 -8.15 -23.28
C ASN A 163 37.63 -7.02 -23.65
N LYS A 164 36.84 -7.20 -24.71
CA LYS A 164 35.78 -6.24 -25.07
C LYS A 164 34.66 -6.22 -24.04
N LEU A 165 34.22 -7.39 -23.55
CA LEU A 165 33.21 -7.48 -22.49
C LEU A 165 33.63 -6.75 -21.20
N ASP A 166 34.93 -6.75 -20.88
CA ASP A 166 35.45 -6.03 -19.72
C ASP A 166 35.44 -4.50 -19.89
N ASN A 167 35.62 -4.00 -21.10
CA ASN A 167 35.73 -2.57 -21.36
C ASN A 167 34.40 -1.91 -21.74
N GLU A 168 33.44 -2.67 -22.25
CA GLU A 168 32.21 -2.14 -22.83
C GLU A 168 30.98 -2.94 -22.39
N ASN A 169 29.79 -2.35 -22.55
CA ASN A 169 28.53 -3.02 -22.24
C ASN A 169 27.86 -3.51 -23.53
N PHE A 170 27.31 -4.73 -23.46
CA PHE A 170 26.63 -5.38 -24.58
C PHE A 170 25.26 -5.87 -24.12
N ASN A 171 24.31 -5.88 -25.06
CA ASN A 171 22.94 -6.32 -24.87
C ASN A 171 22.72 -7.77 -25.32
N LEU A 172 23.63 -8.30 -26.15
CA LEU A 172 23.59 -9.66 -26.68
C LEU A 172 25.01 -10.08 -27.07
N ILE A 173 25.32 -11.37 -26.89
CA ILE A 173 26.56 -11.97 -27.37
C ILE A 173 26.21 -13.09 -28.35
N ILE A 174 26.86 -13.09 -29.50
CA ILE A 174 26.83 -14.16 -30.49
C ILE A 174 28.17 -14.85 -30.43
N LEU A 175 28.18 -16.15 -30.11
CA LEU A 175 29.39 -16.90 -29.81
C LEU A 175 29.54 -18.07 -30.77
N ASP A 176 30.66 -18.12 -31.48
CA ASP A 176 31.09 -19.31 -32.19
C ASP A 176 31.69 -20.35 -31.23
N MET A 177 31.57 -21.63 -31.61
CA MET A 177 32.07 -22.74 -30.81
C MET A 177 33.54 -23.07 -31.07
N GLU A 178 34.05 -22.83 -32.27
CA GLU A 178 35.35 -23.26 -32.76
C GLU A 178 36.27 -22.03 -32.94
N LEU A 179 36.69 -21.44 -31.83
CA LEU A 179 37.63 -20.31 -31.84
C LEU A 179 39.09 -20.80 -31.83
N PRO A 180 40.03 -20.00 -32.36
CA PRO A 180 41.44 -20.39 -32.53
C PRO A 180 42.20 -20.60 -31.21
N ASP A 181 41.76 -19.95 -30.13
CA ASP A 181 42.45 -19.88 -28.83
C ASP A 181 41.77 -20.70 -27.73
N MET A 182 40.43 -20.79 -27.72
CA MET A 182 39.67 -21.52 -26.70
C MET A 182 38.33 -22.01 -27.23
N HIS A 183 37.85 -23.17 -26.78
CA HIS A 183 36.55 -23.67 -27.22
C HIS A 183 35.40 -22.80 -26.66
N GLY A 184 34.37 -22.52 -27.46
CA GLY A 184 33.28 -21.61 -27.08
C GLY A 184 32.54 -22.01 -25.79
N SER A 185 32.50 -23.30 -25.44
CA SER A 185 31.92 -23.75 -24.18
C SER A 185 32.68 -23.25 -22.94
N GLU A 186 33.98 -23.00 -23.06
CA GLU A 186 34.80 -22.44 -21.99
C GLU A 186 34.54 -20.94 -21.86
N VAL A 187 34.44 -20.22 -22.99
CA VAL A 187 34.01 -18.81 -23.03
C VAL A 187 32.66 -18.65 -22.33
N LEU A 188 31.70 -19.50 -22.66
CA LEU A 188 30.36 -19.48 -22.09
C LEU A 188 30.39 -19.62 -20.56
N LYS A 189 31.19 -20.55 -20.03
CA LYS A 189 31.38 -20.74 -18.58
C LYS A 189 32.04 -19.54 -17.92
N ILE A 190 33.04 -18.93 -18.56
CA ILE A 190 33.71 -17.73 -18.05
C ILE A 190 32.70 -16.59 -17.91
N ILE A 191 31.90 -16.33 -18.95
CA ILE A 191 30.90 -15.26 -18.94
C ILE A 191 29.82 -15.53 -17.87
N ARG A 192 29.34 -16.77 -17.73
CA ARG A 192 28.28 -17.13 -16.78
C ARG A 192 28.74 -17.23 -15.33
N ASN A 193 30.04 -17.36 -15.07
CA ASN A 193 30.60 -17.26 -13.72
C ASN A 193 30.90 -15.81 -13.30
N GLY A 194 30.81 -14.84 -14.22
CA GLY A 194 31.02 -13.43 -13.94
C GLY A 194 29.72 -12.71 -13.56
N ASP A 195 29.67 -12.09 -12.38
CA ASP A 195 28.49 -11.34 -11.91
C ASP A 195 28.05 -10.23 -12.86
N ARG A 196 29.00 -9.59 -13.56
CA ARG A 196 28.74 -8.46 -14.46
C ARG A 196 27.98 -8.85 -15.73
N TYR A 197 28.13 -10.09 -16.20
CA TYR A 197 27.61 -10.53 -17.51
C TYR A 197 26.58 -11.66 -17.38
N LEU A 198 26.19 -12.00 -16.15
CA LEU A 198 25.35 -13.15 -15.84
C LEU A 198 24.02 -13.14 -16.61
N THR A 199 23.43 -11.97 -16.80
CA THR A 199 22.13 -11.78 -17.44
C THR A 199 22.20 -11.50 -18.94
N ILE A 200 23.39 -11.23 -19.50
CA ILE A 200 23.51 -10.91 -20.93
C ILE A 200 23.16 -12.17 -21.74
N PRO A 201 22.19 -12.11 -22.67
CA PRO A 201 21.84 -13.26 -23.47
C PRO A 201 22.99 -13.68 -24.39
N ILE A 202 23.19 -14.99 -24.54
CA ILE A 202 24.21 -15.57 -25.42
C ILE A 202 23.52 -16.52 -26.42
N ILE A 203 23.69 -16.22 -27.71
CA ILE A 203 23.28 -17.09 -28.82
C ILE A 203 24.52 -17.79 -29.37
N VAL A 204 24.50 -19.12 -29.36
CA VAL A 204 25.62 -19.93 -29.87
C VAL A 204 25.42 -20.23 -31.36
N LEU A 205 26.45 -20.00 -32.17
CA LEU A 205 26.52 -20.45 -33.56
C LEU A 205 27.44 -21.67 -33.66
N SER A 206 27.02 -22.76 -34.33
CA SER A 206 27.87 -23.95 -34.50
C SER A 206 27.68 -24.64 -35.84
N GLY A 207 28.74 -25.20 -36.41
CA GLY A 207 28.66 -26.08 -37.60
C GLY A 207 28.01 -27.44 -37.33
N THR A 208 27.92 -27.88 -36.06
CA THR A 208 27.36 -29.19 -35.68
C THR A 208 26.08 -29.04 -34.86
N ALA A 209 25.08 -29.89 -35.14
CA ALA A 209 23.76 -29.83 -34.50
C ALA A 209 23.36 -31.16 -33.84
N ASN A 210 24.30 -31.84 -33.19
CA ASN A 210 23.96 -33.05 -32.43
C ASN A 210 23.22 -32.65 -31.13
N SER A 211 22.15 -33.39 -30.79
CA SER A 211 21.34 -33.15 -29.59
C SER A 211 22.14 -33.11 -28.29
N ASN A 212 23.25 -33.86 -28.20
CA ASN A 212 24.12 -33.83 -27.02
C ASN A 212 24.86 -32.50 -26.88
N ILE A 213 25.36 -31.98 -28.00
CA ILE A 213 26.10 -30.73 -28.09
C ILE A 213 25.19 -29.54 -27.74
N VAL A 214 24.00 -29.50 -28.35
CA VAL A 214 22.98 -28.46 -28.05
C VAL A 214 22.57 -28.49 -26.57
N ARG A 215 22.35 -29.70 -26.02
CA ARG A 215 22.02 -29.86 -24.59
C ARG A 215 23.11 -29.30 -23.69
N ASP A 216 24.37 -29.59 -23.99
CA ASP A 216 25.48 -29.13 -23.16
C ASP A 216 25.59 -27.60 -23.18
N PHE A 217 25.35 -26.96 -24.32
CA PHE A 217 25.41 -25.49 -24.41
C PHE A 217 24.32 -24.81 -23.59
N LEU A 218 23.07 -25.28 -23.71
CA LEU A 218 21.96 -24.75 -22.92
C LEU A 218 22.18 -24.94 -21.42
N LYS A 219 22.74 -26.09 -21.01
CA LYS A 219 23.08 -26.35 -19.60
C LYS A 219 24.22 -25.47 -19.08
N ASN A 220 25.15 -25.07 -19.94
CA ASN A 220 26.24 -24.18 -19.58
C ASN A 220 25.84 -22.69 -19.64
N GLY A 221 24.56 -22.37 -19.92
CA GLY A 221 24.00 -21.03 -19.80
C GLY A 221 23.84 -20.27 -21.12
N ALA A 222 23.95 -20.94 -22.27
CA ALA A 222 23.51 -20.34 -23.52
C ALA A 222 21.99 -20.15 -23.51
N ASN A 223 21.52 -19.02 -24.03
CA ASN A 223 20.10 -18.71 -24.13
C ASN A 223 19.49 -19.39 -25.37
N ASP A 224 20.25 -19.42 -26.46
CA ASP A 224 19.81 -20.02 -27.71
C ASP A 224 20.98 -20.60 -28.51
N TYR A 225 20.62 -21.29 -29.58
CA TYR A 225 21.51 -21.96 -30.48
C TYR A 225 21.05 -21.81 -31.93
N LEU A 226 22.00 -21.73 -32.85
CA LEU A 226 21.76 -21.73 -34.28
C LEU A 226 22.83 -22.52 -35.05
N LYS A 227 22.40 -23.37 -35.97
CA LYS A 227 23.28 -24.22 -36.77
C LYS A 227 23.78 -23.46 -38.00
N LYS A 228 25.09 -23.47 -38.27
CA LYS A 228 25.71 -22.99 -39.51
C LYS A 228 25.64 -24.06 -40.62
N PRO A 229 25.32 -23.71 -41.88
CA PRO A 229 24.77 -22.42 -42.33
C PRO A 229 23.33 -22.23 -41.82
N PHE A 230 22.95 -20.99 -41.52
CA PHE A 230 21.66 -20.63 -40.94
C PHE A 230 20.81 -19.77 -41.87
N ILE A 231 19.49 -19.85 -41.68
CA ILE A 231 18.52 -18.97 -42.32
C ILE A 231 18.58 -17.61 -41.63
N TYR A 232 18.74 -16.53 -42.39
CA TYR A 232 18.93 -15.19 -41.83
C TYR A 232 17.72 -14.69 -41.05
N GLU A 233 16.51 -14.97 -41.51
CA GLU A 233 15.30 -14.57 -40.81
C GLU A 233 15.23 -15.24 -39.41
N GLU A 234 15.49 -16.55 -39.32
CA GLU A 234 15.49 -17.25 -38.03
C GLU A 234 16.50 -16.60 -37.06
N PHE A 235 17.68 -16.27 -37.58
CA PHE A 235 18.72 -15.58 -36.81
C PHE A 235 18.26 -14.21 -36.31
N ILE A 236 17.69 -13.37 -37.19
CA ILE A 236 17.19 -12.04 -36.85
C ILE A 236 16.09 -12.13 -35.78
N LEU A 237 15.11 -13.02 -35.97
CA LEU A 237 14.01 -13.19 -35.02
C LEU A 237 14.51 -13.62 -33.63
N LYS A 238 15.54 -14.49 -33.57
CA LYS A 238 16.17 -14.87 -32.30
C LYS A 238 16.92 -13.70 -31.66
N VAL A 239 17.67 -12.92 -32.44
CA VAL A 239 18.39 -11.73 -31.94
C VAL A 239 17.41 -10.74 -31.33
N ASP A 240 16.36 -10.38 -32.07
CA ASP A 240 15.34 -9.42 -31.61
C ASP A 240 14.64 -9.92 -30.33
N LEU A 241 14.24 -11.21 -30.30
CA LEU A 241 13.61 -11.82 -29.15
C LEU A 241 14.46 -11.71 -27.87
N TRP A 242 15.74 -12.03 -27.96
CA TRP A 242 16.62 -12.05 -26.79
C TRP A 242 17.02 -10.65 -26.32
N ILE A 243 17.14 -9.68 -27.22
CA ILE A 243 17.37 -8.29 -26.84
C ILE A 243 16.15 -7.72 -26.12
N ASP A 244 14.94 -7.96 -26.64
CA ASP A 244 13.70 -7.54 -26.00
C ASP A 244 13.50 -8.19 -24.63
N TYR A 245 13.83 -9.49 -24.52
CA TYR A 245 13.79 -10.20 -23.25
C TYR A 245 14.77 -9.59 -22.23
N TYR A 246 16.01 -9.33 -22.65
CA TYR A 246 17.03 -8.75 -21.79
C TYR A 246 16.63 -7.36 -21.27
N LYS A 247 16.08 -6.50 -22.14
CA LYS A 247 15.57 -5.18 -21.73
C LYS A 247 14.49 -5.28 -20.65
N LYS A 248 13.52 -6.16 -20.86
CA LYS A 248 12.43 -6.40 -19.88
C LYS A 248 12.97 -6.95 -18.57
N GLU A 249 13.97 -7.81 -18.61
CA GLU A 249 14.61 -8.35 -17.40
C GLU A 249 15.33 -7.25 -16.61
N GLN A 250 16.06 -6.35 -17.28
CA GLN A 250 16.70 -5.20 -16.63
C GLN A 250 15.68 -4.24 -16.00
N GLU A 251 14.60 -3.93 -16.72
CA GLU A 251 13.51 -3.09 -16.21
C GLU A 251 12.86 -3.71 -14.96
N LEU A 252 12.64 -5.02 -14.97
CA LEU A 252 12.06 -5.75 -13.84
C LEU A 252 12.99 -5.71 -12.61
N ILE A 253 14.29 -5.91 -12.81
CA ILE A 253 15.30 -5.86 -11.74
C ILE A 253 15.30 -4.45 -11.11
N GLU A 254 15.29 -3.40 -11.92
CA GLU A 254 15.31 -2.02 -11.44
C GLU A 254 14.02 -1.66 -10.68
N THR A 255 12.86 -2.00 -11.25
CA THR A 255 11.55 -1.81 -10.61
C THR A 255 11.47 -2.54 -9.27
N THR A 256 12.00 -3.76 -9.18
CA THR A 256 12.02 -4.55 -7.95
C THR A 256 12.88 -3.89 -6.86
N LYS A 257 14.03 -3.31 -7.23
CA LYS A 257 14.88 -2.56 -6.29
C LYS A 257 14.17 -1.32 -5.76
N GLN A 258 13.53 -0.55 -6.64
CA GLN A 258 12.77 0.65 -6.25
C GLN A 258 11.61 0.30 -5.32
N LEU A 259 10.85 -0.75 -5.63
CA LEU A 259 9.74 -1.22 -4.80
C LEU A 259 10.22 -1.60 -3.40
N LYS A 260 11.36 -2.31 -3.30
CA LYS A 260 11.95 -2.69 -2.02
C LYS A 260 12.34 -1.45 -1.19
N PHE A 261 13.00 -0.49 -1.82
CA PHE A 261 13.37 0.78 -1.17
C PHE A 261 12.15 1.55 -0.64
N MET A 262 11.09 1.65 -1.46
CA MET A 262 9.84 2.29 -1.04
C MET A 262 9.17 1.57 0.14
N ASN A 263 9.17 0.24 0.11
CA ASN A 263 8.58 -0.57 1.18
C ASN A 263 9.34 -0.39 2.50
N ASP A 264 10.67 -0.37 2.46
CA ASP A 264 11.50 -0.16 3.65
C ASP A 264 11.25 1.24 4.27
N ASN A 265 11.17 2.28 3.45
CA ASN A 265 10.84 3.63 3.89
C ASN A 265 9.42 3.73 4.48
N LEU A 266 8.45 3.11 3.83
CA LEU A 266 7.06 3.09 4.30
C LEU A 266 6.97 2.40 5.67
N ASN A 267 7.65 1.28 5.85
CA ASN A 267 7.69 0.57 7.13
C ASN A 267 8.29 1.42 8.25
N GLU A 268 9.31 2.24 7.96
CA GLU A 268 9.87 3.17 8.95
C GLU A 268 8.88 4.29 9.32
N LEU A 269 8.22 4.89 8.32
CA LEU A 269 7.21 5.93 8.55
C LEU A 269 6.02 5.41 9.36
N VAL A 270 5.52 4.22 9.03
CA VAL A 270 4.42 3.57 9.76
C VAL A 270 4.81 3.34 11.22
N LYS A 271 6.04 2.85 11.49
CA LYS A 271 6.51 2.68 12.87
C LYS A 271 6.52 4.01 13.65
N LYS A 272 7.04 5.08 13.07
CA LYS A 272 7.06 6.42 13.69
C LYS A 272 5.65 6.93 14.00
N GLU A 273 4.73 6.77 13.06
CA GLU A 273 3.34 7.25 13.21
C GLU A 273 2.56 6.45 14.27
N VAL A 274 2.78 5.13 14.34
CA VAL A 274 2.19 4.28 15.38
C VAL A 274 2.70 4.69 16.78
N GLU A 275 3.99 4.96 16.93
CA GLU A 275 4.55 5.44 18.21
C GLU A 275 4.03 6.84 18.59
N ALA A 276 3.87 7.74 17.63
CA ALA A 276 3.32 9.06 17.85
C ALA A 276 1.86 8.99 18.33
N ASN A 277 1.03 8.15 17.69
CA ASN A 277 -0.36 7.94 18.11
C ASN A 277 -0.46 7.34 19.51
N ARG A 278 0.38 6.34 19.85
CA ARG A 278 0.41 5.79 21.21
C ARG A 278 0.72 6.85 22.28
N LYS A 279 1.70 7.72 22.04
CA LYS A 279 2.02 8.83 22.95
C LYS A 279 0.85 9.81 23.08
N LYS A 280 0.17 10.09 21.98
CA LYS A 280 -1.03 10.96 21.96
C LYS A 280 -2.15 10.35 22.80
N ASP A 281 -2.41 9.05 22.69
CA ASP A 281 -3.42 8.34 23.48
C ASP A 281 -3.10 8.38 24.99
N GLU A 282 -1.82 8.18 25.35
CA GLU A 282 -1.36 8.32 26.74
C GLU A 282 -1.60 9.72 27.30
N LEU A 283 -1.26 10.76 26.53
CA LEU A 283 -1.49 12.16 26.93
C LEU A 283 -2.98 12.47 27.07
N MET A 284 -3.81 11.97 26.15
CA MET A 284 -5.28 12.13 26.22
C MET A 284 -5.85 11.46 27.47
N SER A 285 -5.36 10.27 27.83
CA SER A 285 -5.76 9.56 29.05
C SER A 285 -5.42 10.36 30.31
N ILE A 286 -4.20 10.92 30.38
CA ILE A 286 -3.77 11.79 31.48
C ILE A 286 -4.64 13.05 31.56
N GLN A 287 -4.89 13.71 30.43
CA GLN A 287 -5.71 14.93 30.36
C GLN A 287 -7.15 14.67 30.82
N SER A 288 -7.77 13.57 30.37
CA SER A 288 -9.11 13.20 30.82
C SER A 288 -9.16 12.93 32.32
N ARG A 289 -8.15 12.23 32.85
CA ARG A 289 -8.04 11.97 34.29
C ARG A 289 -7.93 13.27 35.09
N HIS A 290 -7.14 14.24 34.62
CA HIS A 290 -7.04 15.55 35.26
C HIS A 290 -8.35 16.34 35.21
N SER A 291 -9.08 16.29 34.09
CA SER A 291 -10.39 16.93 33.98
C SER A 291 -11.39 16.34 35.00
N GLN A 292 -11.48 15.01 35.08
CA GLN A 292 -12.35 14.34 36.05
C GLN A 292 -11.92 14.63 37.50
N MET A 293 -10.61 14.75 37.74
CA MET A 293 -10.07 15.16 39.03
C MET A 293 -10.57 16.56 39.42
N GLY A 294 -10.56 17.52 38.49
CA GLY A 294 -11.06 18.88 38.74
C GLY A 294 -12.51 18.91 39.20
N GLU A 295 -13.39 18.16 38.52
CA GLU A 295 -14.80 18.06 38.90
C GLU A 295 -15.00 17.32 40.23
N MET A 296 -14.24 16.25 40.46
CA MET A 296 -14.33 15.49 41.72
C MET A 296 -13.84 16.31 42.92
N ILE A 297 -12.78 17.11 42.76
CA ILE A 297 -12.30 18.04 43.80
C ILE A 297 -13.39 19.07 44.14
N ALA A 298 -14.08 19.63 43.14
CA ALA A 298 -15.17 20.57 43.37
C ALA A 298 -16.32 19.91 44.16
N MET A 299 -16.69 18.67 43.82
CA MET A 299 -17.71 17.91 44.55
C MET A 299 -17.28 17.58 45.98
N ILE A 300 -16.02 17.19 46.21
CA ILE A 300 -15.50 16.88 47.54
C ILE A 300 -15.43 18.13 48.41
N ALA A 301 -15.00 19.27 47.86
CA ALA A 301 -15.03 20.54 48.56
C ALA A 301 -16.45 20.85 49.07
N HIS A 302 -17.47 20.55 48.27
CA HIS A 302 -18.86 20.65 48.70
C HIS A 302 -19.22 19.62 49.79
N GLN A 303 -18.84 18.34 49.61
CA GLN A 303 -19.07 17.29 50.60
C GLN A 303 -18.35 17.52 51.93
N TRP A 304 -17.23 18.27 51.95
CA TRP A 304 -16.51 18.64 53.16
C TRP A 304 -17.16 19.81 53.90
N ARG A 305 -17.75 20.76 53.17
CA ARG A 305 -18.51 21.86 53.80
C ARG A 305 -19.67 21.33 54.64
N GLN A 306 -20.32 20.23 54.25
CA GLN A 306 -21.46 19.66 54.99
C GLN A 306 -21.13 19.19 56.43
N PRO A 307 -20.16 18.28 56.67
CA PRO A 307 -19.76 17.88 58.02
C PRO A 307 -19.11 19.04 58.77
N LEU A 308 -18.39 19.95 58.08
CA LEU A 308 -17.82 21.14 58.71
C LEU A 308 -18.91 22.08 59.24
N ASN A 309 -19.97 22.33 58.47
CA ASN A 309 -21.14 23.09 58.91
C ASN A 309 -21.85 22.39 60.07
N SER A 310 -21.95 21.06 60.02
CA SER A 310 -22.55 20.27 61.10
C SER A 310 -21.72 20.30 62.38
N LEU A 311 -20.39 20.30 62.27
CA LEU A 311 -19.45 20.51 63.38
C LEU A 311 -19.58 21.92 63.94
N SER A 312 -19.63 22.93 63.08
CA SER A 312 -19.80 24.33 63.49
C SER A 312 -21.13 24.52 64.24
N ALA A 313 -22.23 23.98 63.71
CA ALA A 313 -23.54 24.01 64.39
C ALA A 313 -23.52 23.25 65.74
N ALA A 314 -22.82 22.11 65.81
CA ALA A 314 -22.67 21.37 67.07
C ALA A 314 -21.85 22.16 68.11
N VAL A 315 -20.80 22.86 67.68
CA VAL A 315 -19.99 23.75 68.53
C VAL A 315 -20.82 24.94 69.01
N THR A 316 -21.54 25.62 68.11
CA THR A 316 -22.44 26.73 68.47
C THR A 316 -23.52 26.27 69.44
N LEU A 317 -24.13 25.10 69.22
CA LEU A 317 -25.11 24.52 70.13
C LEU A 317 -24.49 24.23 71.51
N MET A 318 -23.27 23.72 71.55
CA MET A 318 -22.55 23.46 72.79
C MET A 318 -22.30 24.75 73.56
N ASP A 319 -21.79 25.79 72.89
CA ASP A 319 -21.53 27.10 73.47
C ASP A 319 -22.82 27.74 74.03
N MET A 320 -23.91 27.72 73.26
CA MET A 320 -25.23 28.17 73.71
C MET A 320 -25.71 27.43 74.98
N LYS A 321 -25.47 26.11 75.08
CA LYS A 321 -25.88 25.31 76.23
C LYS A 321 -25.00 25.56 77.47
N VAL A 322 -23.72 25.85 77.27
CA VAL A 322 -22.79 26.30 78.33
C VAL A 322 -23.24 27.64 78.88
N ASN A 323 -23.46 28.64 78.02
CA ASN A 323 -23.83 30.00 78.43
C ASN A 323 -25.18 30.07 79.16
N ASN A 324 -26.11 29.15 78.84
CA ASN A 324 -27.40 29.05 79.52
C ASN A 324 -27.39 28.12 80.75
N ASN A 325 -26.24 27.55 81.15
CA ASN A 325 -26.10 26.60 82.26
C ASN A 325 -27.02 25.36 82.19
N VAL A 326 -27.39 24.92 80.98
CA VAL A 326 -28.30 23.76 80.76
C VAL A 326 -27.53 22.51 80.30
N LEU A 327 -26.19 22.59 80.20
CA LEU A 327 -25.37 21.48 79.73
C LEU A 327 -25.21 20.40 80.80
N ASN A 328 -25.54 19.15 80.47
CA ASN A 328 -25.35 18.00 81.35
C ASN A 328 -24.39 16.96 80.74
N PRO A 329 -23.79 16.07 81.55
CA PRO A 329 -22.80 15.09 81.07
C PRO A 329 -23.28 14.20 79.92
N THR A 330 -24.56 13.84 79.91
CA THR A 330 -25.17 12.99 78.87
C THR A 330 -25.31 13.73 77.53
N MET A 331 -25.72 15.00 77.57
CA MET A 331 -25.78 15.88 76.40
C MET A 331 -24.38 16.16 75.85
N THR A 332 -23.40 16.43 76.72
CA THR A 332 -21.99 16.62 76.33
C THR A 332 -21.44 15.39 75.58
N LYS A 333 -21.64 14.18 76.12
CA LYS A 333 -21.24 12.94 75.44
C LYS A 333 -21.91 12.78 74.08
N THR A 334 -23.18 13.17 73.96
CA THR A 334 -23.94 13.08 72.70
C THR A 334 -23.40 14.03 71.64
N ILE A 335 -23.12 15.29 72.00
CA ILE A 335 -22.55 16.29 71.08
C ILE A 335 -21.14 15.87 70.64
N LEU A 336 -20.28 15.47 71.58
CA LEU A 336 -18.93 15.00 71.28
C LEU A 336 -18.92 13.73 70.41
N SER A 337 -19.86 12.80 70.63
CA SER A 337 -20.01 11.61 69.78
C SER A 337 -20.38 11.98 68.34
N LYS A 338 -21.30 12.92 68.15
CA LYS A 338 -21.66 13.44 66.81
C LYS A 338 -20.46 14.11 66.13
N MET A 339 -19.70 14.93 66.86
CA MET A 339 -18.50 15.59 66.33
C MET A 339 -17.44 14.56 65.88
N ASN A 340 -17.14 13.57 66.72
CA ASN A 340 -16.20 12.49 66.38
C ASN A 340 -16.66 11.69 65.17
N LYS A 341 -17.97 11.46 65.01
CA LYS A 341 -18.53 10.80 63.82
C LYS A 341 -18.28 11.61 62.55
N TYR A 342 -18.47 12.93 62.59
CA TYR A 342 -18.18 13.81 61.44
C TYR A 342 -16.68 13.88 61.11
N ILE A 343 -15.81 13.95 62.12
CA ILE A 343 -14.34 13.93 61.92
C ILE A 343 -13.90 12.61 61.29
N LYS A 344 -14.38 11.47 61.82
CA LYS A 344 -14.06 10.15 61.26
C LYS A 344 -14.54 10.02 59.82
N TYR A 345 -15.75 10.51 59.53
CA TYR A 345 -16.30 10.53 58.18
C TYR A 345 -15.44 11.35 57.21
N MET A 346 -15.01 12.55 57.60
CA MET A 346 -14.10 13.37 56.78
C MET A 346 -12.77 12.66 56.52
N SER A 347 -12.17 12.06 57.55
CA SER A 347 -10.91 11.30 57.42
C SER A 347 -11.04 10.12 56.46
N THR A 348 -12.11 9.32 56.59
CA THR A 348 -12.33 8.18 55.68
C THR A 348 -12.57 8.64 54.23
N THR A 349 -13.19 9.81 54.04
CA THR A 349 -13.42 10.37 52.70
C THR A 349 -12.12 10.81 52.04
N ILE A 350 -11.16 11.35 52.82
CA ILE A 350 -9.80 11.68 52.35
C ILE A 350 -9.06 10.42 51.88
N ASP A 351 -9.12 9.35 52.66
CA ASP A 351 -8.43 8.10 52.32
C ASP A 351 -9.06 7.41 51.10
N ASP A 352 -10.40 7.33 51.04
CA ASP A 352 -11.14 6.80 49.89
C ASP A 352 -10.80 7.58 48.60
N PHE A 353 -10.63 8.91 48.70
CA PHE A 353 -10.16 9.76 47.60
C PHE A 353 -8.71 9.43 47.20
N LYS A 354 -7.77 9.43 48.14
CA LYS A 354 -6.36 9.13 47.88
C LYS A 354 -6.16 7.78 47.18
N ASP A 355 -6.93 6.77 47.56
CA ASP A 355 -6.84 5.43 46.98
C ASP A 355 -7.48 5.30 45.59
N PHE A 356 -8.43 6.17 45.24
CA PHE A 356 -9.00 6.24 43.88
C PHE A 356 -7.98 6.74 42.84
N PHE A 357 -7.07 7.64 43.23
CA PHE A 357 -6.05 8.19 42.33
C PHE A 357 -4.77 7.34 42.22
N LYS A 358 -4.65 6.24 42.95
CA LYS A 358 -3.54 5.30 42.74
C LYS A 358 -3.74 4.55 41.42
N PRO A 359 -2.78 4.63 40.47
CA PRO A 359 -2.83 3.79 39.27
C PRO A 359 -2.82 2.31 39.70
N GLN A 360 -3.92 1.59 39.50
CA GLN A 360 -3.93 0.14 39.68
C GLN A 360 -3.58 -0.51 38.35
N LYS A 361 -2.30 -0.85 38.19
CA LYS A 361 -1.80 -1.56 37.01
C LYS A 361 -2.12 -3.07 37.02
N GLU A 362 -2.75 -3.57 38.08
CA GLU A 362 -3.02 -5.00 38.26
C GLU A 362 -4.52 -5.27 38.36
N MET A 363 -4.97 -6.27 37.59
CA MET A 363 -6.32 -6.79 37.69
C MET A 363 -6.51 -7.54 39.00
N LYS A 364 -7.65 -7.29 39.66
CA LYS A 364 -8.06 -7.99 40.88
C LYS A 364 -9.34 -8.76 40.64
N SER A 365 -9.52 -9.85 41.37
CA SER A 365 -10.78 -10.57 41.42
C SER A 365 -11.84 -9.69 42.10
N SER A 366 -12.89 -9.33 41.36
CA SER A 366 -13.96 -8.44 41.80
C SER A 366 -15.28 -8.80 41.10
N ASN A 367 -16.37 -8.12 41.46
CA ASN A 367 -17.68 -8.27 40.81
C ASN A 367 -18.38 -6.91 40.72
N PHE A 368 -19.37 -6.81 39.82
CA PHE A 368 -20.10 -5.56 39.60
C PHE A 368 -20.84 -5.05 40.84
N LYS A 369 -21.31 -5.93 41.72
CA LYS A 369 -21.91 -5.52 43.00
C LYS A 369 -20.91 -4.69 43.83
N LYS A 370 -19.70 -5.21 44.05
CA LYS A 370 -18.66 -4.53 44.82
C LYS A 370 -18.25 -3.20 44.17
N ILE A 371 -18.05 -3.19 42.86
CA ILE A 371 -17.66 -2.00 42.09
C ILE A 371 -18.75 -0.94 42.16
N PHE A 372 -20.01 -1.31 41.94
CA PHE A 372 -21.15 -0.38 42.02
C PHE A 372 -21.29 0.24 43.41
N TYR A 373 -21.25 -0.55 44.49
CA TYR A 373 -21.38 0.00 45.85
C TYR A 373 -20.22 0.92 46.23
N LYS A 374 -19.01 0.68 45.71
CA LYS A 374 -17.88 1.61 45.87
C LYS A 374 -18.15 2.95 45.17
N ALA A 375 -18.62 2.91 43.91
CA ALA A 375 -19.00 4.11 43.18
C ALA A 375 -20.14 4.87 43.88
N TYR A 376 -21.22 4.16 44.24
CA TYR A 376 -22.39 4.71 44.93
C TYR A 376 -22.00 5.42 46.23
N LYS A 377 -21.15 4.81 47.07
CA LYS A 377 -20.70 5.42 48.34
C LYS A 377 -20.04 6.80 48.15
N LEU A 378 -19.33 7.01 47.03
CA LEU A 378 -18.64 8.27 46.74
C LEU A 378 -19.61 9.40 46.32
N ILE A 379 -20.77 9.05 45.76
CA ILE A 379 -21.76 10.01 45.23
C ILE A 379 -23.10 10.00 45.96
N GLU A 380 -23.29 9.13 46.96
CA GLU A 380 -24.55 8.92 47.68
C GLU A 380 -25.15 10.22 48.23
N SER A 381 -24.32 11.09 48.83
CA SER A 381 -24.79 12.36 49.38
C SER A 381 -25.31 13.31 48.31
N SER A 382 -24.67 13.36 47.15
CA SER A 382 -25.09 14.17 46.01
C SER A 382 -26.42 13.68 45.43
N LEU A 383 -26.61 12.37 45.35
CA LEU A 383 -27.87 11.74 44.92
C LEU A 383 -29.01 12.05 45.90
N LYS A 384 -28.75 11.92 47.20
CA LYS A 384 -29.74 12.22 48.27
C LYS A 384 -30.11 13.69 48.32
N ASN A 385 -29.15 14.61 48.17
CA ASN A 385 -29.41 16.06 48.16
C ASN A 385 -30.35 16.44 46.99
N LYS A 386 -30.29 15.71 45.88
CA LYS A 386 -31.15 15.90 44.70
C LYS A 386 -32.42 15.04 44.72
N ASN A 387 -32.70 14.33 45.81
CA ASN A 387 -33.85 13.42 45.95
C ASN A 387 -33.96 12.34 44.86
N ILE A 388 -32.82 11.86 44.33
CA ILE A 388 -32.79 10.84 43.27
C ILE A 388 -33.01 9.47 43.89
N LYS A 389 -34.03 8.73 43.42
CA LYS A 389 -34.30 7.35 43.83
C LYS A 389 -33.42 6.38 43.04
N ILE A 390 -32.83 5.41 43.71
CA ILE A 390 -32.02 4.36 43.07
C ILE A 390 -32.58 2.99 43.44
N ASP A 391 -33.04 2.26 42.44
CA ASP A 391 -33.50 0.88 42.57
C ASP A 391 -32.42 -0.06 42.03
N VAL A 392 -31.96 -0.98 42.89
CA VAL A 392 -30.87 -1.92 42.55
C VAL A 392 -31.41 -3.35 42.52
N TYR A 393 -31.33 -3.97 41.36
CA TYR A 393 -31.71 -5.37 41.13
C TYR A 393 -30.44 -6.20 40.92
N ILE A 394 -30.25 -7.23 41.76
CA ILE A 394 -29.04 -8.06 41.73
C ILE A 394 -29.45 -9.52 41.54
N ASN A 395 -29.10 -10.09 40.40
CA ASN A 395 -29.26 -11.51 40.10
C ASN A 395 -27.88 -12.13 39.84
N ASN A 396 -27.64 -13.38 40.23
CA ASN A 396 -26.42 -14.17 39.93
C ASN A 396 -25.09 -13.39 39.93
N ILE A 397 -24.35 -13.40 41.04
CA ILE A 397 -23.08 -12.66 41.15
C ILE A 397 -21.90 -13.58 40.80
N GLN A 398 -21.08 -13.16 39.85
CA GLN A 398 -19.84 -13.85 39.49
C GLN A 398 -18.62 -12.94 39.66
N ASN A 399 -17.52 -13.50 40.16
CA ASN A 399 -16.25 -12.79 40.23
C ASN A 399 -15.51 -12.90 38.89
N PHE A 400 -14.85 -11.81 38.49
CA PHE A 400 -14.01 -11.72 37.30
C PHE A 400 -12.76 -10.87 37.58
N LYS A 401 -11.69 -11.11 36.81
CA LYS A 401 -10.46 -10.31 36.90
C LYS A 401 -10.64 -9.01 36.13
N THR A 402 -10.43 -7.87 36.80
CA THR A 402 -10.58 -6.56 36.18
C THR A 402 -9.81 -5.46 36.93
N TYR A 403 -9.71 -4.27 36.33
CA TYR A 403 -9.24 -3.05 36.97
C TYR A 403 -10.37 -2.41 37.78
N GLU A 404 -10.49 -2.80 39.05
CA GLU A 404 -11.61 -2.42 39.93
C GLU A 404 -11.82 -0.89 39.97
N ASN A 405 -10.74 -0.11 40.12
CA ASN A 405 -10.82 1.35 40.21
C ASN A 405 -11.21 2.03 38.88
N GLU A 406 -10.79 1.49 37.74
CA GLU A 406 -11.17 2.04 36.43
C GLU A 406 -12.67 1.82 36.16
N LEU A 407 -13.21 0.66 36.55
CA LEU A 407 -14.65 0.43 36.45
C LEU A 407 -15.46 1.26 37.45
N VAL A 408 -14.94 1.54 38.65
CA VAL A 408 -15.57 2.50 39.57
C VAL A 408 -15.67 3.88 38.90
N GLN A 409 -14.61 4.32 38.20
CA GLN A 409 -14.60 5.58 37.45
C GLN A 409 -15.66 5.60 36.34
N VAL A 410 -15.80 4.50 35.58
CA VAL A 410 -16.86 4.36 34.56
C VAL A 410 -18.24 4.50 35.20
N ILE A 411 -18.52 3.78 36.29
CA ILE A 411 -19.84 3.82 36.95
C ILE A 411 -20.14 5.23 37.49
N ILE A 412 -19.16 5.91 38.10
CA ILE A 412 -19.33 7.30 38.57
C ILE A 412 -19.67 8.22 37.40
N ASN A 413 -18.97 8.09 36.27
CA ASN A 413 -19.21 8.93 35.09
C ASN A 413 -20.63 8.71 34.53
N LEU A 414 -21.11 7.46 34.48
CA LEU A 414 -22.47 7.16 34.04
C LEU A 414 -23.54 7.72 34.99
N LEU A 415 -23.36 7.54 36.30
CA LEU A 415 -24.30 8.06 37.30
C LEU A 415 -24.34 9.59 37.31
N LYS A 416 -23.19 10.24 37.10
CA LYS A 416 -23.13 11.71 36.96
C LYS A 416 -23.84 12.19 35.70
N ASN A 417 -23.66 11.51 34.57
CA ASN A 417 -24.37 11.87 33.35
C ASN A 417 -25.90 11.78 33.54
N ALA A 418 -26.40 10.79 34.26
CA ALA A 418 -27.81 10.72 34.65
C ALA A 418 -28.22 11.89 35.55
N MET A 419 -27.42 12.22 36.57
CA MET A 419 -27.68 13.36 37.47
C MET A 419 -27.75 14.70 36.75
N ASP A 420 -26.85 14.92 35.80
CA ASP A 420 -26.80 16.16 35.01
C ASP A 420 -28.00 16.23 34.05
N ALA A 421 -28.40 15.08 33.47
CA ALA A 421 -29.59 15.01 32.64
C ALA A 421 -30.89 15.31 33.42
N PHE A 422 -30.98 14.91 34.68
CA PHE A 422 -32.12 15.27 35.55
C PHE A 422 -32.21 16.78 35.79
N ASP A 423 -31.07 17.45 36.02
CA ASP A 423 -31.02 18.90 36.20
C ASP A 423 -31.40 19.64 34.90
N GLU A 424 -30.84 19.21 33.76
CA GLU A 424 -31.07 19.83 32.45
C GLU A 424 -32.53 19.71 32.01
N ASN A 425 -33.16 18.56 32.26
CA ASN A 425 -34.53 18.26 31.85
C ASN A 425 -35.59 18.53 32.93
N ASN A 426 -35.19 19.05 34.10
CA ASN A 426 -36.08 19.38 35.22
C ASN A 426 -37.06 18.24 35.58
N VAL A 427 -36.52 17.05 35.82
CA VAL A 427 -37.34 15.84 36.11
C VAL A 427 -37.89 15.88 37.54
N ASP A 428 -39.22 15.78 37.69
CA ASP A 428 -39.91 15.89 38.99
C ASP A 428 -39.71 14.67 39.93
N ASP A 429 -39.60 13.45 39.40
CA ASP A 429 -39.31 12.22 40.18
C ASP A 429 -38.09 11.49 39.58
N PRO A 430 -36.86 12.00 39.84
CA PRO A 430 -35.66 11.46 39.21
C PRO A 430 -35.34 10.07 39.77
N LYS A 431 -35.20 9.09 38.87
CA LYS A 431 -35.04 7.68 39.20
C LYS A 431 -33.95 7.03 38.34
N ILE A 432 -33.06 6.29 38.98
CA ILE A 432 -32.07 5.44 38.33
C ILE A 432 -32.35 3.98 38.69
N GLU A 433 -32.45 3.13 37.68
CA GLU A 433 -32.55 1.69 37.80
C GLU A 433 -31.20 1.06 37.47
N VAL A 434 -30.70 0.22 38.38
CA VAL A 434 -29.43 -0.49 38.22
C VAL A 434 -29.68 -1.99 38.24
N LYS A 435 -29.37 -2.68 37.15
CA LYS A 435 -29.43 -4.15 37.10
C LYS A 435 -28.02 -4.72 37.03
N ILE A 436 -27.70 -5.62 37.96
CA ILE A 436 -26.41 -6.31 38.02
C ILE A 436 -26.66 -7.81 37.86
N GLU A 437 -26.04 -8.41 36.86
CA GLU A 437 -26.09 -9.84 36.57
C GLU A 437 -24.70 -10.35 36.18
N ASN A 438 -24.28 -11.55 36.57
CA ASN A 438 -23.01 -12.20 36.23
C ASN A 438 -21.84 -11.23 35.92
N ASN A 439 -21.66 -10.93 34.63
CA ASN A 439 -20.62 -10.11 34.00
C ASN A 439 -21.20 -8.86 33.30
N TYR A 440 -22.33 -8.37 33.79
CA TYR A 440 -23.18 -7.36 33.20
C TYR A 440 -23.65 -6.35 34.27
N ILE A 441 -23.63 -5.07 33.92
CA ILE A 441 -24.33 -4.02 34.66
C ILE A 441 -25.03 -3.09 33.68
N SER A 442 -26.31 -2.80 33.93
CA SER A 442 -27.02 -1.70 33.28
C SER A 442 -27.39 -0.62 34.27
N ILE A 443 -27.29 0.62 33.80
CA ILE A 443 -27.67 1.82 34.53
C ILE A 443 -28.63 2.58 33.62
N LYS A 444 -29.88 2.68 34.05
CA LYS A 444 -30.98 3.28 33.31
C LYS A 444 -31.53 4.48 34.07
N ASP A 445 -31.67 5.62 33.42
CA ASP A 445 -32.33 6.80 33.97
C ASP A 445 -33.74 6.99 33.39
N ASN A 446 -34.50 7.92 33.97
CA ASN A 446 -35.76 8.44 33.42
C ASN A 446 -35.64 9.92 32.99
N ALA A 447 -34.47 10.31 32.45
CA ALA A 447 -34.15 11.69 32.13
C ALA A 447 -34.44 12.09 30.67
N GLY A 448 -35.38 11.44 29.98
CA GLY A 448 -35.79 11.84 28.61
C GLY A 448 -34.90 11.36 27.46
N GLY A 449 -33.82 10.61 27.76
CA GLY A 449 -33.00 9.91 26.78
C GLY A 449 -32.07 10.81 25.98
N ILE A 450 -31.36 10.23 25.01
CA ILE A 450 -30.37 10.94 24.18
C ILE A 450 -30.94 11.18 22.78
N PRO A 451 -30.95 12.41 22.26
CA PRO A 451 -31.42 12.70 20.90
C PRO A 451 -30.75 11.82 19.83
N LYS A 452 -31.56 11.27 18.89
CA LYS A 452 -31.09 10.33 17.86
C LYS A 452 -29.98 10.87 16.95
N ASN A 453 -29.91 12.20 16.78
CA ASN A 453 -28.88 12.85 15.97
C ASN A 453 -27.50 12.90 16.63
N ILE A 454 -27.40 12.67 17.95
CA ILE A 454 -26.13 12.71 18.68
C ILE A 454 -25.74 11.37 19.30
N ILE A 455 -26.65 10.38 19.34
CA ILE A 455 -26.42 9.10 20.02
C ILE A 455 -25.17 8.36 19.52
N ASP A 456 -24.85 8.46 18.23
CA ASP A 456 -23.65 7.84 17.65
C ASP A 456 -22.36 8.60 17.97
N LYS A 457 -22.48 9.89 18.33
CA LYS A 457 -21.35 10.80 18.60
C LYS A 457 -21.01 10.95 20.08
N ILE A 458 -21.86 10.46 21.00
CA ILE A 458 -21.65 10.67 22.44
C ILE A 458 -20.37 10.03 22.98
N PHE A 459 -19.83 9.05 22.25
CA PHE A 459 -18.56 8.42 22.56
C PHE A 459 -17.37 9.05 21.84
N ASP A 460 -17.57 10.05 20.98
CA ASP A 460 -16.47 10.72 20.29
C ASP A 460 -15.69 11.62 21.26
N PRO A 461 -14.35 11.72 21.12
CA PRO A 461 -13.55 12.57 21.98
C PRO A 461 -13.94 14.05 21.80
N TYR A 462 -14.01 14.79 22.91
CA TYR A 462 -14.41 16.21 22.99
C TYR A 462 -15.87 16.50 22.61
N PHE A 463 -16.66 15.48 22.31
CA PHE A 463 -18.09 15.66 22.09
C PHE A 463 -18.81 15.89 23.43
N SER A 464 -19.39 17.07 23.61
CA SER A 464 -20.21 17.39 24.78
C SER A 464 -21.41 18.25 24.43
N THR A 465 -22.55 17.95 25.03
CA THR A 465 -23.77 18.76 24.97
C THR A 465 -23.80 19.86 26.04
N LYS A 466 -22.82 19.89 26.95
CA LYS A 466 -22.79 20.77 28.13
C LYS A 466 -21.93 22.00 27.88
N SER A 467 -22.56 23.17 27.77
CA SER A 467 -21.93 24.43 27.31
C SER A 467 -20.98 25.12 28.30
N LYS A 468 -20.93 24.71 29.58
CA LYS A 468 -20.06 25.37 30.59
C LYS A 468 -19.10 24.46 31.37
N ASN A 469 -19.31 23.15 31.44
CA ASN A 469 -18.51 22.25 32.29
C ASN A 469 -18.16 20.89 31.65
N GLY A 470 -18.67 20.58 30.45
CA GLY A 470 -18.44 19.27 29.83
C GLY A 470 -17.16 19.23 29.02
N THR A 471 -16.18 18.44 29.44
CA THR A 471 -14.95 18.26 28.66
C THR A 471 -15.10 17.33 27.47
N GLY A 472 -16.22 16.61 27.37
CA GLY A 472 -16.51 15.67 26.28
C GLY A 472 -15.60 14.44 26.25
N LEU A 473 -14.80 14.22 27.30
CA LEU A 473 -13.86 13.10 27.39
C LEU A 473 -14.37 11.96 28.28
N GLY A 474 -15.42 12.17 29.08
CA GLY A 474 -15.90 11.19 30.07
C GLY A 474 -16.43 9.90 29.43
N LEU A 475 -17.40 10.00 28.52
CA LEU A 475 -17.98 8.83 27.83
C LEU A 475 -16.98 8.16 26.88
N TYR A 476 -16.18 8.94 26.14
CA TYR A 476 -15.06 8.44 25.35
C TYR A 476 -14.11 7.58 26.19
N MET A 477 -13.61 8.09 27.32
CA MET A 477 -12.74 7.30 28.19
C MET A 477 -13.45 6.12 28.84
N SER A 478 -14.75 6.24 29.13
CA SER A 478 -15.52 5.11 29.65
C SER A 478 -15.56 3.96 28.65
N LYS A 479 -15.65 4.28 27.36
CA LYS A 479 -15.58 3.31 26.28
C LYS A 479 -14.18 2.69 26.17
N ILE A 480 -13.11 3.50 26.18
CA ILE A 480 -11.71 3.01 26.17
C ILE A 480 -11.42 2.08 27.35
N ILE A 481 -11.83 2.45 28.57
CA ILE A 481 -11.63 1.61 29.76
C ILE A 481 -12.34 0.27 29.59
N VAL A 482 -13.61 0.28 29.19
CA VAL A 482 -14.40 -0.95 29.06
C VAL A 482 -13.90 -1.81 27.90
N GLU A 483 -13.67 -1.23 26.72
CA GLU A 483 -13.37 -1.97 25.48
C GLU A 483 -11.87 -2.28 25.33
N ASP A 484 -10.98 -1.33 25.61
CA ASP A 484 -9.54 -1.53 25.41
C ASP A 484 -8.84 -2.13 26.63
N HIS A 485 -9.12 -1.64 27.84
CA HIS A 485 -8.46 -2.14 29.05
C HIS A 485 -9.12 -3.42 29.56
N CYS A 486 -10.44 -3.40 29.75
CA CYS A 486 -11.19 -4.53 30.30
C CYS A 486 -11.64 -5.55 29.24
N LYS A 487 -11.44 -5.26 27.94
CA LYS A 487 -11.83 -6.15 26.82
C LYS A 487 -13.31 -6.53 26.79
N GLY A 488 -14.17 -5.63 27.27
CA GLY A 488 -15.63 -5.73 27.27
C GLY A 488 -16.30 -4.88 26.20
N LYS A 489 -17.56 -4.52 26.44
CA LYS A 489 -18.38 -3.70 25.54
C LYS A 489 -19.21 -2.71 26.35
N LEU A 490 -19.19 -1.43 25.95
CA LEU A 490 -20.07 -0.38 26.49
C LEU A 490 -21.09 0.02 25.42
N THR A 491 -22.37 -0.11 25.74
CA THR A 491 -23.48 0.19 24.80
C THR A 491 -24.47 1.15 25.42
N ILE A 492 -25.21 1.85 24.56
CA ILE A 492 -26.23 2.83 24.92
C ILE A 492 -27.49 2.55 24.12
N GLU A 493 -28.63 2.58 24.79
CA GLU A 493 -29.95 2.49 24.16
C GLU A 493 -30.89 3.48 24.84
N ASN A 494 -31.79 4.10 24.08
CA ASN A 494 -32.88 4.86 24.69
C ASN A 494 -34.00 3.89 25.07
N SER A 495 -34.43 3.99 26.32
CA SER A 495 -35.67 3.40 26.80
C SER A 495 -36.85 4.36 26.58
N ASP A 496 -38.06 3.91 26.90
CA ASP A 496 -39.29 4.71 26.77
C ASP A 496 -39.25 6.05 27.54
N TYR A 497 -38.42 6.16 28.58
CA TYR A 497 -38.41 7.31 29.49
C TYR A 497 -37.03 7.93 29.74
N GLY A 498 -35.94 7.33 29.23
CA GLY A 498 -34.58 7.77 29.55
C GLY A 498 -33.50 6.95 28.87
N ALA A 499 -32.23 7.19 29.19
CA ALA A 499 -31.11 6.49 28.58
C ALA A 499 -30.71 5.24 29.40
N GLN A 500 -30.25 4.18 28.73
CA GLN A 500 -29.74 2.97 29.34
C GLN A 500 -28.32 2.67 28.86
N PHE A 501 -27.35 2.81 29.76
CA PHE A 501 -25.99 2.37 29.52
C PHE A 501 -25.78 0.96 30.01
N THR A 502 -25.10 0.15 29.20
CA THR A 502 -24.88 -1.27 29.47
C THR A 502 -23.40 -1.61 29.33
N ILE A 503 -22.81 -2.16 30.38
CA ILE A 503 -21.43 -2.66 30.41
C ILE A 503 -21.48 -4.18 30.45
N LEU A 504 -20.82 -4.82 29.48
CA LEU A 504 -20.62 -6.26 29.42
C LEU A 504 -19.13 -6.57 29.46
N LEU A 505 -18.68 -7.46 30.35
CA LEU A 505 -17.27 -7.87 30.44
C LEU A 505 -17.11 -9.36 30.11
N PRO A 506 -15.99 -9.79 29.50
CA PRO A 506 -15.72 -11.20 29.30
C PRO A 506 -15.44 -11.86 30.66
N ILE A 507 -16.04 -13.02 30.92
CA ILE A 507 -15.69 -13.86 32.07
C ILE A 507 -14.35 -14.53 31.72
N ARG A 508 -13.26 -14.06 32.32
CA ARG A 508 -11.94 -14.70 32.24
C ARG A 508 -11.67 -15.39 33.57
N GLU A 509 -11.40 -16.69 33.54
CA GLU A 509 -10.98 -17.48 34.71
C GLU A 509 -9.67 -16.96 35.35
#